data_AF-J7IWY8-F1
#
_entry.id   AF-J7IWY8-F1
#
_cell.length_a   1.000
_cell.length_b   1.000
_cell.length_c   1.000
_cell.angle_alpha   90.00
_cell.angle_beta   90.00
_cell.angle_gamma   90.00
#
_symmetry.space_group_name_H-M   'P 1'
#
loop_
_entity.id
_entity.type
_entity.pdbx_description
1 polymer ?
#
loop_
_entity_poly.entity_id
_entity_poly.type
_entity_poly.pdbx_seq_one_letter_code
_entity_poly.pdbx_strand_id
1 'polypeptide(L)' 'MRELEEIMKQIEELRLSMVRIKDGKTTLTDQEVITASQMLDAVLNEYYKVLKSLVDKNKGV' A
#
# COMPACT_ATOMS: atom_id res chain seq x y z
N MET A 1 -15.43 -8.15 1.10
CA MET A 1 -15.25 -7.39 2.36
C MET A 1 -14.00 -7.87 3.10
N ARG A 2 -13.87 -9.15 3.48
CA ARG A 2 -12.65 -9.68 4.13
C ARG A 2 -11.33 -9.43 3.37
N GLU A 3 -11.29 -9.65 2.06
CA GLU A 3 -10.08 -9.38 1.24
C GLU A 3 -9.69 -7.89 1.23
N LEU A 4 -10.68 -6.99 1.28
CA LEU A 4 -10.43 -5.55 1.32
C LEU A 4 -9.83 -5.13 2.67
N GLU A 5 -10.35 -5.70 3.76
CA GLU A 5 -9.86 -5.48 5.12
C GLU A 5 -8.42 -5.99 5.28
N GLU A 6 -8.09 -7.15 4.69
CA GLU A 6 -6.72 -7.69 4.68
C GLU A 6 -5.75 -6.79 3.91
N ILE A 7 -6.16 -6.29 2.74
CA ILE A 7 -5.34 -5.35 1.96
C ILE A 7 -5.15 -4.03 2.71
N MET A 8 -6.19 -3.50 3.35
CA MET A 8 -6.09 -2.30 4.19
C MET A 8 -5.12 -2.49 5.36
N LYS A 9 -5.13 -3.66 5.99
CA LYS A 9 -4.20 -4.00 7.07
C LYS A 9 -2.75 -4.04 6.57
N GLN A 10 -2.50 -4.64 5.41
CA GLN A 10 -1.17 -4.69 4.81
C GLN A 10 -0.64 -3.29 4.44
N ILE A 11 -1.50 -2.41 3.90
CA ILE A 11 -1.16 -1.01 3.60
C ILE A 11 -0.72 -0.28 4.87
N GLU A 12 -1.44 -0.47 5.99
CA GLU A 12 -1.13 0.21 7.24
C GLU A 12 0.18 -0.31 7.87
N GLU A 13 0.42 -1.62 7.83
CA GLU A 13 1.68 -2.23 8.31
C GLU A 13 2.90 -1.74 7.50
N LEU A 14 2.77 -1.62 6.17
CA LEU A 14 3.80 -1.08 5.29
C LEU A 14 4.06 0.41 5.57
N ARG A 15 2.99 1.20 5.77
CA ARG A 15 3.10 2.63 6.09
C ARG A 15 3.82 2.86 7.41
N LEU A 16 3.49 2.10 8.45
CA LEU A 16 4.17 2.16 9.75
C LEU A 16 5.64 1.76 9.64
N SER A 17 5.96 0.76 8.82
CA SER A 17 7.33 0.34 8.56
C SER A 17 8.13 1.46 7.90
N MET A 18 7.56 2.16 6.91
CA MET A 18 8.20 3.32 6.26
C MET A 18 8.43 4.49 7.23
N VAL A 19 7.48 4.77 8.12
CA VAL A 19 7.64 5.81 9.16
C VAL A 19 8.81 5.47 10.09
N ARG A 20 8.91 4.22 10.54
CA ARG A 20 10.02 3.76 11.40
C ARG A 20 11.38 3.87 10.73
N ILE A 21 11.47 3.53 9.44
CA ILE A 21 12.74 3.64 8.69
C ILE A 21 13.12 5.11 8.50
N LYS A 22 12.15 6.00 8.22
CA LYS A 22 12.36 7.45 8.10
C LYS A 22 12.83 8.08 9.42
N ASP A 23 12.28 7.66 10.56
CA ASP A 23 12.64 8.23 11.87
C ASP A 23 14.05 7.82 12.34
N GLY A 24 14.63 6.76 11.73
CA GLY A 24 16.00 6.29 12.01
C GLY A 24 17.06 6.69 10.97
N LYS A 25 16.68 7.18 9.78
CA LYS A 25 17.61 7.48 8.67
C LYS A 25 17.30 8.84 8.03
N THR A 26 18.28 9.75 8.08
CA THR A 26 18.18 11.16 7.65
C THR A 26 18.07 11.35 6.13
N THR A 27 18.17 10.29 5.33
CA THR A 27 18.16 10.40 3.85
C THR A 27 17.32 9.29 3.21
N LEU A 28 16.37 9.68 2.36
CA LEU A 28 15.47 8.80 1.57
C LEU A 28 16.20 8.00 0.47
N THR A 29 17.53 8.07 0.42
CA THR A 29 18.40 7.37 -0.55
C THR A 29 18.83 5.99 -0.07
N ASP A 30 18.47 5.62 1.15
CA ASP A 30 18.77 4.28 1.66
C ASP A 30 17.98 3.22 0.90
N GLN A 31 18.69 2.17 0.45
CA GLN A 31 18.12 1.09 -0.34
C GLN A 31 16.92 0.41 0.37
N GLU A 32 16.93 0.34 1.70
CA GLU A 32 15.82 -0.21 2.49
C GLU A 32 14.57 0.68 2.42
N VAL A 33 14.75 2.01 2.42
CA VAL A 33 13.64 2.97 2.26
C VAL A 33 13.03 2.85 0.87
N ILE A 34 13.88 2.77 -0.16
CA ILE A 34 13.45 2.64 -1.56
C ILE A 34 12.65 1.34 -1.74
N THR A 35 13.18 0.22 -1.23
CA THR A 35 12.51 -1.07 -1.32
C THR A 35 11.18 -1.08 -0.56
N ALA A 36 11.13 -0.53 0.67
CA ALA A 36 9.87 -0.41 1.41
C ALA A 36 8.84 0.45 0.67
N SER A 37 9.27 1.55 0.05
CA SER A 37 8.41 2.43 -0.76
C SER A 37 7.87 1.72 -1.99
N GLN A 38 8.69 0.93 -2.69
CA GLN A 38 8.26 0.15 -3.86
C GLN A 38 7.26 -0.94 -3.49
N MET A 39 7.45 -1.59 -2.33
CA MET A 39 6.51 -2.59 -1.83
C MET A 39 5.15 -1.97 -1.50
N LEU A 40 5.13 -0.79 -0.87
CA LEU A 40 3.89 -0.07 -0.59
C LEU A 40 3.17 0.31 -1.90
N ASP A 41 3.89 0.80 -2.90
CA ASP A 41 3.31 1.18 -4.20
C ASP A 41 2.66 -0.01 -4.91
N ALA A 42 3.30 -1.19 -4.87
CA ALA A 42 2.73 -2.42 -5.44
C ALA A 42 1.40 -2.80 -4.77
N VAL A 43 1.32 -2.75 -3.44
CA VAL A 43 0.08 -3.07 -2.69
C VAL A 43 -1.02 -2.05 -2.97
N LEU A 44 -0.68 -0.76 -3.04
CA LEU A 44 -1.63 0.30 -3.39
C LEU A 44 -2.18 0.14 -4.81
N ASN A 45 -1.36 -0.30 -5.75
CA ASN A 45 -1.79 -0.59 -7.12
C ASN A 45 -2.78 -1.76 -7.18
N GLU A 46 -2.57 -2.81 -6.39
CA GLU A 46 -3.54 -3.93 -6.29
C GLU A 46 -4.85 -3.48 -5.63
N TYR A 47 -4.78 -2.69 -4.56
CA TYR A 47 -5.96 -2.10 -3.93
C TYR A 47 -6.78 -1.26 -4.93
N TYR A 48 -6.11 -0.46 -5.76
CA TYR A 48 -6.78 0.35 -6.78
C TYR A 48 -7.48 -0.50 -7.85
N LYS A 49 -6.89 -1.64 -8.26
CA LYS A 49 -7.55 -2.57 -9.20
C LYS A 49 -8.81 -3.18 -8.60
N VAL A 50 -8.76 -3.59 -7.32
CA VAL A 50 -9.92 -4.13 -6.60
C VAL A 50 -11.03 -3.07 -6.51
N LEU A 51 -10.68 -1.84 -6.09
CA LEU A 51 -11.64 -0.73 -6.05
C LEU A 51 -12.26 -0.44 -7.42
N LYS A 52 -11.45 -0.38 -8.48
CA LYS A 52 -11.93 -0.15 -9.84
C LYS A 52 -12.89 -1.24 -10.29
N SER A 53 -12.58 -2.51 -10.02
CA SER A 53 -13.48 -3.63 -10.32
C SER A 53 -14.82 -3.53 -9.57
N LEU A 54 -14.81 -3.08 -8.31
CA LEU A 54 -16.04 -2.87 -7.53
C LEU A 54 -16.87 -1.71 -8.09
N VAL A 55 -16.24 -0.60 -8.47
CA VAL A 55 -16.91 0.55 -9.08
C VAL A 55 -17.50 0.16 -10.45
N ASP A 56 -16.76 -0.57 -11.28
CA ASP A 56 -17.23 -1.00 -12.60
C ASP A 56 -18.39 -1.99 -12.48
N LYS A 57 -18.39 -2.90 -11.49
CA LYS A 57 -19.53 -3.78 -11.19
C LYS A 57 -20.77 -3.01 -10.74
N ASN A 58 -20.62 -1.89 -10.04
CA ASN A 58 -21.73 -1.06 -9.57
C ASN A 58 -22.28 -0.10 -10.64
N LYS A 59 -21.58 0.10 -11.76
CA LYS A 59 -22.05 0.92 -12.90
C LYS A 59 -22.89 0.13 -13.93
N GLY A 60 -23.07 -1.17 -13.71
CA GLY A 60 -23.86 -2.07 -14.57
C GLY A 60 -25.27 -2.37 -14.08
N VAL A 61 -25.84 -1.54 -13.18
CA VAL A 61 -27.23 -1.64 -12.68
C VAL A 61 -27.98 -0.36 -12.97
#